data_AF-A0A946J349-F1
#
_entry.id   AF-A0A946J349-F1
#
_cell.length_a   1.000
_cell.length_b   1.000
_cell.length_c   1.000
_cell.angle_alpha   90.00
_cell.angle_beta   90.00
_cell.angle_gamma   90.00
#
_symmetry.space_group_name_H-M   'P 1'
#
loop_
_entity.id
_entity.type
_entity.pdbx_description
1 polymer ?
#
loop_
_entity_poly.entity_id
_entity_poly.type
_entity_poly.pdbx_seq_one_letter_code
_entity_poly.pdbx_strand_id
1 'polypeptide(L)'
;IDVRGYADFAPLGHSVRVLREEEKGTISWKIKFRDGREKNFLSPITTQPWGEKIPNLGDLEVPDQAALDSQLLCYEPDALNVETGLPVISKDKLKEGVYY
;
A
#
# COMPACT_ATOMS: atom_id res chain seq x y z
N ILE A 1 -16.18 0.45 -17.83
CA ILE A 1 -17.36 1.02 -17.14
C ILE A 1 -17.00 2.45 -16.79
N ASP A 2 -17.92 3.41 -17.03
CA ASP A 2 -17.70 4.81 -16.66
C ASP A 2 -18.48 5.13 -15.39
N VAL A 3 -17.83 5.83 -14.47
CA VAL A 3 -18.44 6.23 -13.21
C VAL A 3 -18.97 7.64 -13.34
N ARG A 4 -20.22 7.82 -12.93
CA ARG A 4 -20.88 9.12 -12.77
C ARG A 4 -20.84 9.50 -11.29
N GLY A 5 -20.65 10.79 -10.98
CA GLY A 5 -20.83 11.30 -9.63
C GLY A 5 -22.25 11.12 -9.09
N TYR A 6 -22.37 11.16 -7.77
CA TYR A 6 -23.61 11.00 -7.03
C TYR A 6 -24.70 11.96 -7.50
N ALA A 7 -25.92 11.45 -7.67
CA ALA A 7 -26.98 12.18 -8.37
C ALA A 7 -27.67 13.27 -7.54
N ASP A 8 -27.58 13.19 -6.23
CA ASP A 8 -28.18 14.10 -5.24
C ASP A 8 -27.44 15.44 -5.13
N PHE A 9 -26.17 15.52 -5.53
CA PHE A 9 -25.41 16.78 -5.49
C PHE A 9 -24.45 17.02 -6.67
N ALA A 10 -24.05 15.98 -7.43
CA ALA A 10 -23.12 16.17 -8.54
C ALA A 10 -23.86 16.47 -9.87
N PRO A 11 -23.54 17.58 -10.57
CA PRO A 11 -24.20 17.96 -11.81
C PRO A 11 -23.87 17.01 -12.97
N LEU A 12 -24.77 16.87 -13.94
CA LEU A 12 -24.58 15.96 -15.08
C LEU A 12 -23.38 16.35 -15.98
N GLY A 13 -22.94 15.40 -16.81
CA GLY A 13 -22.03 15.66 -17.94
C GLY A 13 -20.54 15.48 -17.64
N HIS A 14 -20.16 15.19 -16.40
CA HIS A 14 -18.81 14.74 -16.06
C HIS A 14 -18.75 13.21 -16.01
N SER A 15 -17.56 12.64 -16.26
CA SER A 15 -17.32 11.20 -16.11
C SER A 15 -15.86 10.89 -15.82
N VAL A 16 -15.63 9.74 -15.18
CA VAL A 16 -14.29 9.16 -14.99
C VAL A 16 -14.27 7.77 -15.58
N ARG A 17 -13.23 7.48 -16.36
CA ARG A 17 -12.89 6.14 -16.84
C ARG A 17 -11.52 5.75 -16.32
N VAL A 18 -11.41 4.49 -15.92
CA VAL A 18 -10.17 3.89 -15.42
C VAL A 18 -9.84 2.69 -16.29
N LEU A 19 -8.55 2.54 -16.61
CA LEU A 19 -8.01 1.36 -17.25
C LEU A 19 -6.78 0.91 -16.44
N ARG A 20 -6.83 -0.29 -15.89
CA ARG A 20 -5.71 -0.92 -15.20
C ARG A 20 -5.07 -1.94 -16.13
N GLU A 21 -3.77 -1.82 -16.36
CA GLU A 21 -3.01 -2.67 -17.26
C GLU A 21 -1.86 -3.30 -16.46
N GLU A 22 -2.11 -4.50 -15.92
CA GLU A 22 -1.17 -5.20 -15.04
C GLU A 22 0.15 -5.53 -15.76
N GLU A 23 0.08 -5.99 -17.01
CA GLU A 23 1.25 -6.30 -17.84
C GLU A 23 2.17 -5.09 -18.04
N LYS A 24 1.60 -3.88 -18.14
CA LYS A 24 2.36 -2.63 -18.28
C LYS A 24 2.77 -2.04 -16.93
N GLY A 25 2.27 -2.59 -15.82
CA GLY A 25 2.46 -2.04 -14.49
C GLY A 25 1.88 -0.64 -14.33
N THR A 26 0.79 -0.30 -15.03
CA THR A 26 0.20 1.04 -15.01
C THR A 26 -1.31 1.06 -14.76
N ILE A 27 -1.77 2.21 -14.28
CA ILE A 27 -3.18 2.59 -14.25
C ILE A 27 -3.35 3.93 -14.97
N SER A 28 -4.30 3.95 -15.90
CA SER A 28 -4.66 5.13 -16.68
C SER A 28 -5.99 5.68 -16.22
N TRP A 29 -6.05 7.00 -16.08
CA TRP A 29 -7.25 7.74 -15.70
C TRP A 29 -7.61 8.72 -16.80
N LYS A 30 -8.87 8.67 -17.23
CA LYS A 30 -9.45 9.66 -18.13
C LYS A 30 -10.58 10.38 -17.42
N ILE A 31 -10.40 11.68 -17.19
CA ILE A 31 -11.37 12.55 -16.53
C ILE A 31 -11.96 13.50 -17.56
N LYS A 32 -13.28 13.43 -17.75
CA LYS A 32 -14.03 14.36 -18.58
C LYS A 32 -14.84 15.30 -17.70
N PHE A 33 -14.60 16.60 -17.84
CA PHE A 33 -15.32 17.65 -17.15
C PHE A 33 -16.65 17.94 -17.85
N ARG A 34 -17.60 18.54 -17.13
CA ARG A 34 -18.92 18.92 -17.67
C ARG A 34 -18.84 19.86 -18.88
N ASP A 35 -17.81 20.70 -18.93
CA ASP A 35 -17.55 21.64 -20.02
C ASP A 35 -16.84 21.00 -21.23
N GLY A 36 -16.62 19.68 -21.20
CA GLY A 36 -16.00 18.91 -22.27
C GLY A 36 -14.47 18.86 -22.20
N ARG A 37 -13.81 19.59 -21.30
CA ARG A 37 -12.36 19.45 -21.10
C ARG A 37 -12.02 18.04 -20.65
N GLU A 38 -10.87 17.54 -21.06
CA GLU A 38 -10.35 16.24 -20.66
C GLU A 38 -8.98 16.36 -20.00
N LYS A 39 -8.76 15.55 -18.97
CA LYS A 39 -7.43 15.32 -18.38
C LYS A 39 -7.15 13.82 -18.35
N ASN A 40 -5.94 13.46 -18.76
CA ASN A 40 -5.47 12.08 -18.78
C ASN A 40 -4.26 11.94 -17.86
N PHE A 41 -4.24 10.91 -17.04
CA PHE A 41 -3.13 10.57 -16.15
C PHE A 41 -2.71 9.14 -16.38
N LEU A 42 -1.41 8.90 -16.30
CA LEU A 42 -0.81 7.56 -16.32
C LEU A 42 0.06 7.45 -15.08
N SER A 43 -0.22 6.46 -14.24
CA SER A 43 0.51 6.24 -13.00
C SER A 43 1.07 4.81 -12.95
N PRO A 44 2.34 4.61 -12.57
CA PRO A 44 2.85 3.28 -12.31
C PRO A 44 2.17 2.70 -11.06
N ILE A 45 1.90 1.40 -11.08
CA ILE A 45 1.28 0.67 -9.96
C ILE A 45 2.14 -0.49 -9.43
N THR A 46 3.10 -0.97 -10.22
CA THR A 46 4.04 -2.01 -9.80
C THR A 46 5.33 -1.90 -10.60
N THR A 47 6.43 -2.32 -10.00
CA THR A 47 7.73 -2.53 -10.66
C THR A 47 8.02 -4.00 -10.95
N GLN A 48 7.16 -4.91 -10.49
CA GLN A 48 7.28 -6.36 -10.65
C GLN A 48 6.08 -6.92 -11.42
N PRO A 49 6.26 -8.04 -12.16
CA PRO A 49 5.15 -8.76 -12.77
C PRO A 49 4.11 -9.15 -11.73
N TRP A 50 2.84 -9.01 -12.09
CA TRP A 50 1.73 -9.29 -11.20
C TRP A 50 1.69 -10.77 -10.81
N GLY A 51 1.61 -11.06 -9.52
CA GLY A 51 1.51 -12.44 -9.01
C GLY A 51 2.81 -13.25 -8.97
N GLU A 52 3.92 -12.76 -9.53
CA GLU A 52 5.17 -13.55 -9.60
C GLU A 52 6.11 -13.37 -8.40
N LYS A 53 6.16 -12.17 -7.83
CA LYS A 53 7.13 -11.81 -6.77
C LYS A 53 6.52 -11.75 -5.38
N ILE A 54 5.40 -12.44 -5.18
CA ILE A 54 4.77 -12.57 -3.87
C ILE A 54 5.37 -13.82 -3.20
N PRO A 55 6.17 -13.68 -2.12
CA PRO A 55 6.77 -14.84 -1.47
C PRO A 55 5.69 -15.69 -0.81
N ASN A 56 5.83 -17.01 -0.94
CA ASN A 56 5.01 -17.95 -0.17
C ASN A 56 5.62 -18.12 1.22
N LEU A 57 5.04 -17.46 2.22
CA LEU A 57 5.56 -17.47 3.59
C LEU A 57 5.53 -18.87 4.24
N GLY A 58 4.71 -19.79 3.72
CA GLY A 58 4.65 -21.17 4.22
C GLY A 58 5.87 -22.02 3.86
N ASP A 59 6.68 -21.58 2.89
CA ASP A 59 7.91 -22.28 2.48
C ASP A 59 9.13 -21.87 3.32
N LEU A 60 8.97 -20.92 4.23
CA LEU A 60 10.03 -20.47 5.13
C LEU A 60 10.21 -21.46 6.29
N GLU A 61 11.38 -21.40 6.91
CA GLU A 61 11.64 -22.17 8.12
C GLU A 61 10.66 -21.79 9.24
N VAL A 62 10.11 -22.81 9.89
CA VAL A 62 9.19 -22.61 11.01
C VAL A 62 9.98 -22.01 12.17
N PRO A 63 9.51 -20.91 12.78
CA PRO A 63 10.20 -20.30 13.91
C PRO A 63 10.25 -21.26 15.09
N ASP A 64 11.40 -21.31 15.76
CA ASP A 64 11.53 -22.06 17.02
C ASP A 64 10.90 -21.28 18.19
N GLN A 65 10.88 -21.91 19.37
CA GLN A 65 10.27 -21.29 20.55
C GLN A 65 10.97 -19.97 20.94
N ALA A 66 12.29 -19.88 20.77
CA ALA A 66 13.04 -18.67 21.09
C ALA A 66 12.64 -17.50 20.17
N ALA A 67 12.46 -17.77 18.88
CA ALA A 67 11.96 -16.79 17.92
C ALA A 67 10.52 -16.35 18.26
N LEU A 68 9.64 -17.29 18.63
CA LEU A 68 8.26 -17.01 19.02
C LEU A 68 8.14 -16.19 20.31
N ASP A 69 9.05 -16.40 21.27
CA ASP A 69 9.09 -15.65 22.54
C ASP A 69 9.78 -14.29 22.39
N SER A 70 10.41 -14.02 21.25
CA SER A 70 11.08 -12.76 20.96
C SER A 70 10.10 -11.66 20.51
N GLN A 71 10.63 -10.45 20.29
CA GLN A 71 9.87 -9.34 19.71
C GLN A 71 10.06 -9.21 18.19
N LEU A 72 10.88 -10.07 17.58
CA LEU A 72 11.23 -9.97 16.16
C LEU A 72 10.10 -10.52 15.28
N LEU A 73 9.80 -9.80 14.20
CA LEU A 73 8.94 -10.30 13.13
C LEU A 73 9.72 -11.16 12.13
N CYS A 74 8.99 -11.77 11.20
CA CYS A 74 9.59 -12.49 10.07
C CYS A 74 10.55 -11.57 9.30
N TYR A 75 11.77 -12.06 9.05
CA TYR A 75 12.91 -11.35 8.43
C TYR A 75 13.58 -10.26 9.28
N GLU A 76 13.13 -9.99 10.51
CA GLU A 76 13.84 -9.08 11.40
C GLU A 76 14.98 -9.79 12.14
N PRO A 77 16.09 -9.08 12.44
CA PRO A 77 16.28 -7.63 12.28
C PRO A 77 16.76 -7.19 10.88
N ASP A 78 17.13 -8.11 10.00
CA ASP A 78 17.77 -7.79 8.71
C ASP A 78 16.89 -6.89 7.82
N ALA A 79 15.58 -7.14 7.79
CA ALA A 79 14.62 -6.36 7.02
C ALA A 79 14.42 -4.92 7.52
N LEU A 80 14.85 -4.60 8.74
CA LEU A 80 14.77 -3.24 9.28
C LEU A 80 15.75 -2.29 8.59
N ASN A 81 16.79 -2.84 7.93
CA ASN A 81 17.82 -2.08 7.25
C ASN A 81 18.48 -1.03 8.17
N VAL A 82 18.74 -1.42 9.42
CA VAL A 82 19.45 -0.63 10.44
C VAL A 82 20.55 -1.45 11.08
N GLU A 83 21.70 -0.85 11.33
CA GLU A 83 22.88 -1.55 11.87
C GLU A 83 22.71 -1.98 13.34
N THR A 84 21.80 -1.33 14.07
CA THR A 84 21.65 -1.48 15.52
C THR A 84 20.79 -2.68 15.94
N GLY A 85 20.24 -3.44 14.99
CA GLY A 85 19.20 -4.43 15.27
C GLY A 85 17.87 -3.79 15.69
N LEU A 86 17.04 -4.53 16.44
CA LEU A 86 15.71 -4.06 16.87
C LEU A 86 15.84 -2.78 17.72
N PRO A 87 15.24 -1.65 17.30
CA PRO A 87 15.37 -0.39 18.02
C PRO A 87 14.76 -0.47 19.43
N VAL A 88 15.54 -0.11 20.44
CA VAL A 88 15.09 -0.09 21.84
C VAL A 88 14.84 1.34 22.30
N ILE A 89 13.65 1.59 22.86
CA ILE A 89 13.32 2.86 23.52
C ILE A 89 13.54 2.69 25.03
N SER A 90 14.35 3.57 25.64
CA SER A 90 14.48 3.60 27.10
C SER A 90 13.13 3.94 27.75
N LYS A 91 12.77 3.21 28.80
CA LYS A 91 11.54 3.44 29.57
C LYS A 91 11.46 4.86 30.14
N ASP A 92 12.59 5.52 30.40
CA ASP A 92 12.63 6.91 30.90
C ASP A 92 12.09 7.93 29.88
N LYS A 93 12.01 7.55 28.60
CA LYS A 93 11.42 8.38 27.54
C LYS A 93 9.89 8.24 27.47
N LEU A 94 9.32 7.22 28.11
CA LEU A 94 7.87 7.01 28.17
C LEU A 94 7.30 7.89 29.27
N LYS A 95 6.30 8.72 28.94
CA LYS A 95 5.53 9.47 29.94
C LYS A 95 4.42 8.58 30.48
N GLU A 96 4.39 8.40 31.79
CA GLU A 96 3.33 7.65 32.48
C GLU A 96 1.99 8.40 32.37
N GLY A 97 0.98 7.77 31.76
CA GLY A 97 -0.43 8.15 31.91
C GLY A 97 -1.01 9.22 30.97
N VAL A 98 -1.21 8.91 29.68
CA VAL A 98 -2.31 9.54 28.91
C VAL A 98 -3.47 8.57 28.86
N TYR A 99 -4.30 8.60 29.90
CA TYR A 99 -5.65 8.05 29.86
C TYR A 99 -6.55 9.06 29.14
N TYR A 100 -7.22 8.64 28.07
CA TYR A 100 -8.36 9.38 27.51
C TYR A 100 -9.58 9.25 28.41
#